data_AF-A0A8H6M288-F1
#
_entry.id   AF-A0A8H6M288-F1
#
_cell.length_a   1.000
_cell.length_b   1.000
_cell.length_c   1.000
_cell.angle_alpha   90.00
_cell.angle_beta   90.00
_cell.angle_gamma   90.00
#
_symmetry.space_group_name_H-M   'P 1'
#
loop_
_entity.id
_entity.type
_entity.pdbx_description
1 polymer ?
#
loop_
_entity_poly.entity_id
_entity_poly.type
_entity_poly.pdbx_seq_one_letter_code
_entity_poly.pdbx_strand_id
1 'polypeptide(L)'
;MRANLSLLLATILPFSLSVPLQRNEPLSPRQRVHKIDPVAVYETVVTCTLVVKPVRRPSKIPASIELNGVIGRTLAFGSHSGMINSGSITTVEGPSWWKGEYTVTEIISAVNSTAEETAAVMTSWARKARLPGAFSGTDWNVRSVTCQPEPLVSPSGEYE
;
A
#
# COMPACT_ATOMS: atom_id res chain seq x y z
N MET A 1 -20.66 59.91 52.07
CA MET A 1 -21.68 60.54 51.19
C MET A 1 -22.62 59.45 50.72
N ARG A 2 -23.93 59.72 50.77
CA ARG A 2 -25.05 58.81 50.49
C ARG A 2 -25.47 58.86 49.02
N ALA A 3 -26.01 57.76 48.50
CA ALA A 3 -27.27 57.58 47.74
C ALA A 3 -27.15 56.31 46.87
N ASN A 4 -27.82 55.18 47.16
CA ASN A 4 -29.24 54.83 46.91
C ASN A 4 -29.74 55.06 45.48
N LEU A 5 -30.02 53.97 44.74
CA LEU A 5 -31.35 53.75 44.14
C LEU A 5 -31.56 52.28 43.73
N SER A 6 -32.81 51.85 43.91
CA SER A 6 -33.34 50.49 43.82
C SER A 6 -33.77 50.03 42.42
N LEU A 7 -34.07 48.72 42.37
CA LEU A 7 -35.15 48.05 41.65
C LEU A 7 -34.90 47.61 40.19
N LEU A 8 -34.87 46.29 39.93
CA LEU A 8 -36.04 45.54 39.44
C LEU A 8 -35.72 44.06 39.18
N LEU A 9 -36.72 43.23 39.48
CA LEU A 9 -36.81 41.80 39.24
C LEU A 9 -36.57 41.43 37.76
N ALA A 10 -35.86 40.33 37.52
CA ALA A 10 -36.14 39.44 36.40
C ALA A 10 -35.75 38.01 36.78
N THR A 11 -36.75 37.24 37.19
CA THR A 11 -36.72 35.77 37.28
C THR A 11 -36.48 35.17 35.89
N ILE A 12 -35.41 34.41 35.73
CA ILE A 12 -35.19 33.52 34.58
C ILE A 12 -34.95 32.11 35.13
N LEU A 13 -35.99 31.30 35.13
CA LEU A 13 -35.90 29.87 34.79
C LEU A 13 -36.31 29.80 33.30
N PRO A 14 -35.83 28.87 32.45
CA PRO A 14 -35.78 27.43 32.74
C PRO A 14 -34.67 26.66 31.99
N PHE A 15 -34.87 25.35 31.83
CA PHE A 15 -34.10 24.37 31.06
C PHE A 15 -33.00 23.61 31.81
N SER A 16 -33.46 22.76 32.73
CA SER A 16 -32.98 21.39 32.78
C SER A 16 -33.10 20.76 31.39
N LEU A 17 -31.99 20.68 30.65
CA LEU A 17 -31.89 19.78 29.51
C LEU A 17 -31.86 18.36 30.07
N SER A 18 -33.04 17.74 30.10
CA SER A 18 -33.19 16.30 30.16
C SER A 18 -32.31 15.69 29.07
N VAL A 19 -31.20 15.06 29.45
CA VAL A 19 -30.50 14.11 28.58
C VAL A 19 -31.52 13.02 28.29
N PRO A 20 -31.96 12.80 27.04
CA PRO A 20 -32.64 11.55 26.75
C PRO A 20 -31.61 10.46 27.00
N LEU A 21 -31.82 9.66 28.05
CA LEU A 21 -31.29 8.31 28.13
C LEU A 21 -31.81 7.60 26.88
N GLN A 22 -31.03 7.64 25.81
CA GLN A 22 -31.23 6.79 24.65
C GLN A 22 -31.18 5.37 25.22
N ARG A 23 -32.35 4.74 25.31
CA ARG A 23 -32.44 3.30 25.48
C ARG A 23 -31.56 2.72 24.37
N ASN A 24 -30.43 2.16 24.75
CA ASN A 24 -29.72 1.19 23.92
C ASN A 24 -30.67 0.01 23.77
N GLU A 25 -31.55 0.07 22.77
CA GLU A 25 -32.22 -1.10 22.27
C GLU A 25 -31.13 -2.08 21.84
N PRO A 26 -31.10 -3.31 22.38
CA PRO A 26 -30.18 -4.31 21.88
C PRO A 26 -30.51 -4.56 20.41
N LEU A 27 -29.53 -4.28 19.53
CA LEU A 27 -29.64 -4.55 18.10
C LEU A 27 -30.19 -5.96 17.87
N SER A 28 -31.23 -6.05 17.04
CA SER A 28 -31.85 -7.31 16.64
C SER A 28 -30.78 -8.30 16.17
N PRO A 29 -30.91 -9.62 16.43
CA PRO A 29 -29.94 -10.63 15.98
C PRO A 29 -29.59 -10.52 14.49
N ARG A 30 -30.50 -10.00 13.67
CA ARG A 30 -30.28 -9.77 12.23
C ARG A 30 -29.39 -8.55 11.92
N GLN A 31 -29.39 -7.51 12.75
CA GLN A 31 -28.49 -6.36 12.59
C GLN A 31 -27.06 -6.68 13.03
N ARG A 32 -26.86 -7.72 13.84
CA ARG A 32 -25.53 -8.17 14.27
C ARG A 32 -24.73 -8.84 13.15
N VAL A 33 -25.40 -9.28 12.07
CA VAL A 33 -24.78 -10.00 10.95
C VAL A 33 -24.25 -9.05 9.86
N HIS A 34 -24.66 -7.78 9.85
CA HIS A 34 -24.27 -6.82 8.82
C HIS A 34 -23.32 -5.71 9.25
N LYS A 35 -22.82 -5.75 10.50
CA LYS A 35 -21.66 -4.94 10.88
C LYS A 35 -20.39 -5.77 10.76
N ILE A 36 -20.18 -6.34 9.58
CA ILE A 36 -18.81 -6.57 9.13
C ILE A 36 -18.41 -5.18 8.67
N ASP A 37 -17.64 -4.47 9.49
CA ASP A 37 -16.91 -3.30 8.99
C ASP A 37 -16.27 -3.78 7.69
N PRO A 38 -16.50 -3.14 6.52
CA PRO A 38 -15.78 -3.53 5.33
C PRO A 38 -14.33 -3.48 5.74
N VAL A 39 -13.66 -4.64 5.77
CA VAL A 39 -12.22 -4.68 5.91
C VAL A 39 -11.79 -3.84 4.73
N ALA A 40 -11.39 -2.60 5.01
CA ALA A 40 -10.79 -1.76 4.02
C ALA A 40 -9.56 -2.56 3.62
N VAL A 41 -9.66 -3.24 2.49
CA VAL A 41 -8.51 -3.77 1.78
C VAL A 41 -7.83 -2.50 1.29
N TYR A 42 -7.11 -1.84 2.19
CA TYR A 42 -6.14 -0.86 1.80
C TYR A 42 -5.19 -1.67 0.92
N GLU A 43 -5.23 -1.43 -0.39
CA GLU A 43 -4.16 -1.89 -1.25
C GLU A 43 -2.91 -1.19 -0.75
N THR A 44 -2.18 -1.85 0.13
CA THR A 44 -0.89 -1.39 0.62
C THR A 44 0.12 -1.69 -0.47
N VAL A 45 0.05 -0.90 -1.54
CA VAL A 45 0.97 -0.97 -2.67
C VAL A 45 2.30 -0.33 -2.30
N VAL A 46 3.37 -0.93 -2.80
CA VAL A 46 4.72 -0.42 -2.72
C VAL A 46 5.25 -0.18 -4.11
N THR A 47 5.89 0.97 -4.32
CA THR A 47 6.61 1.28 -5.55
C THR A 47 8.08 0.93 -5.33
N CYS A 48 8.58 -0.01 -6.12
CA CYS A 48 9.96 -0.48 -6.04
C CYS A 48 10.71 -0.17 -7.35
N THR A 49 11.90 0.39 -7.21
CA THR A 49 12.86 0.56 -8.30
C THR A 49 14.01 -0.43 -8.14
N LEU A 50 14.23 -1.24 -9.17
CA LEU A 50 15.28 -2.24 -9.25
C LEU A 50 16.28 -1.84 -10.33
N VAL A 51 17.57 -1.92 -10.02
CA VAL A 51 18.64 -1.84 -11.01
C VAL A 51 19.22 -3.24 -11.19
N VAL A 52 19.11 -3.78 -12.40
CA VAL A 52 19.49 -5.16 -12.71
C VAL A 52 20.39 -5.24 -13.93
N LYS A 53 21.28 -6.23 -13.95
CA LYS A 53 22.17 -6.51 -15.08
C LYS A 53 22.11 -7.98 -15.45
N PRO A 54 21.83 -8.34 -16.70
CA PRO A 54 21.79 -9.74 -17.07
C PRO A 54 23.21 -10.34 -17.00
N VAL A 55 23.33 -11.57 -16.51
CA VAL A 55 24.63 -12.28 -16.36
C VAL A 55 25.25 -12.56 -17.73
N ARG A 56 24.42 -12.87 -18.71
CA ARG A 56 24.78 -13.06 -20.12
C ARG A 56 23.88 -12.20 -20.99
N ARG A 57 24.18 -12.10 -22.28
CA ARG A 57 23.28 -11.41 -23.22
C ARG A 57 21.92 -12.14 -23.23
N PRO A 58 20.81 -11.47 -22.89
CA PRO A 58 19.49 -12.09 -22.95
C PRO A 58 19.13 -12.43 -24.40
N SER A 59 18.27 -13.44 -24.58
CA SER A 59 17.68 -13.78 -25.88
C SER A 59 16.81 -12.63 -26.42
N LYS A 60 16.19 -12.80 -27.59
CA LYS A 60 15.37 -11.75 -28.24
C LYS A 60 14.06 -11.41 -27.51
N ILE A 61 13.83 -11.94 -26.31
CA ILE A 61 12.66 -11.63 -25.49
C ILE A 61 12.74 -10.16 -25.03
N PRO A 62 11.67 -9.37 -25.17
CA PRO A 62 11.63 -8.01 -24.64
C PRO A 62 11.95 -7.99 -23.14
N ALA A 63 12.83 -7.06 -22.73
CA ALA A 63 13.27 -6.96 -21.34
C ALA A 63 12.10 -6.76 -20.36
N SER A 64 11.05 -6.05 -20.76
CA SER A 64 9.84 -5.88 -19.94
C SER A 64 9.12 -7.20 -19.68
N ILE A 65 8.96 -8.05 -20.69
CA ILE A 65 8.33 -9.37 -20.53
C ILE A 65 9.19 -10.27 -19.64
N GLU A 66 10.49 -10.30 -19.89
CA GLU A 66 11.43 -11.09 -19.11
C GLU A 66 11.45 -10.67 -17.63
N LEU A 67 11.64 -9.38 -17.37
CA LEU A 67 11.78 -8.86 -16.02
C LEU A 67 10.46 -8.96 -15.24
N ASN A 68 9.31 -8.85 -15.90
CA ASN A 68 8.02 -9.10 -15.27
C ASN A 68 7.92 -10.55 -14.79
N GLY A 69 8.32 -11.51 -15.63
CA GLY A 69 8.35 -12.92 -15.25
C GLY A 69 9.33 -13.22 -14.12
N VAL A 70 10.51 -12.59 -14.13
CA VAL A 70 11.53 -12.74 -13.07
C VAL A 70 11.00 -12.22 -11.74
N ILE A 71 10.43 -11.02 -11.72
CA ILE A 71 9.92 -10.38 -10.50
C ILE A 71 8.73 -11.14 -9.97
N GLY A 72 7.73 -11.45 -10.81
CA GLY A 72 6.55 -12.22 -10.42
C GLY A 72 6.90 -13.59 -9.85
N ARG A 73 7.79 -14.33 -10.51
CA ARG A 73 8.25 -15.64 -10.02
C ARG A 73 9.01 -15.52 -8.70
N THR A 74 9.89 -14.53 -8.56
CA THR A 74 10.70 -14.37 -7.35
C THR A 74 9.84 -13.94 -6.16
N LEU A 75 8.85 -13.07 -6.37
CA LEU A 75 7.89 -12.66 -5.35
C LEU A 75 7.02 -13.82 -4.88
N ALA A 76 6.54 -14.66 -5.81
CA ALA A 76 5.75 -15.83 -5.45
C ALA A 76 6.51 -16.83 -4.53
N PHE A 77 7.85 -16.84 -4.58
CA PHE A 77 8.65 -17.63 -3.63
C PHE A 77 9.04 -16.87 -2.36
N GLY A 78 8.93 -15.54 -2.35
CA GLY A 78 9.38 -14.68 -1.27
C GLY A 78 8.29 -14.16 -0.35
N SER A 79 7.03 -14.10 -0.81
CA SER A 79 5.89 -13.67 0.01
C SER A 79 5.34 -14.83 0.84
N HIS A 80 4.80 -14.53 2.03
CA HIS A 80 4.25 -15.54 2.94
C HIS A 80 3.12 -16.37 2.33
N SER A 81 2.33 -15.77 1.43
CA SER A 81 1.22 -16.43 0.73
C SER A 81 1.61 -16.99 -0.64
N GLY A 82 2.76 -16.57 -1.18
CA GLY A 82 3.15 -16.79 -2.58
C GLY A 82 2.23 -16.15 -3.62
N MET A 83 1.23 -15.36 -3.20
CA MET A 83 0.23 -14.75 -4.08
C MET A 83 0.44 -13.24 -4.16
N ILE A 84 0.51 -12.73 -5.39
CA ILE A 84 0.63 -11.31 -5.71
C ILE A 84 -0.79 -10.79 -5.96
N ASN A 85 -1.20 -9.73 -5.24
CA ASN A 85 -2.51 -9.10 -5.41
C ASN A 85 -2.49 -8.12 -6.59
N SER A 86 -1.39 -7.38 -6.74
CA SER A 86 -1.12 -6.50 -7.87
C SER A 86 0.38 -6.51 -8.17
N GLY A 87 0.71 -6.54 -9.45
CA GLY A 87 2.09 -6.52 -9.93
C GLY A 87 2.08 -6.11 -11.39
N SER A 88 2.53 -4.90 -11.68
CA SER A 88 2.69 -4.43 -13.05
C SER A 88 3.92 -3.55 -13.14
N ILE A 89 4.80 -3.90 -14.07
CA ILE A 89 5.94 -3.06 -14.43
C ILE A 89 5.39 -1.74 -14.96
N THR A 90 5.68 -0.66 -14.25
CA THR A 90 5.34 0.70 -14.63
C THR A 90 6.29 1.18 -15.72
N THR A 91 7.60 0.91 -15.57
CA THR A 91 8.61 1.27 -16.57
C THR A 91 9.79 0.28 -16.59
N VAL A 92 10.37 0.07 -17.77
CA VAL A 92 11.69 -0.56 -17.96
C VAL A 92 12.52 0.34 -18.85
N GLU A 93 13.64 0.82 -18.32
CA GLU A 93 14.61 1.66 -19.03
C GLU A 93 15.92 0.90 -19.23
N GLY A 94 16.59 1.16 -20.36
CA GLY A 94 17.88 0.59 -20.69
C GLY A 94 17.86 -0.48 -21.81
N PRO A 95 18.96 -1.23 -21.99
CA PRO A 95 20.13 -1.23 -21.12
C PRO A 95 20.91 0.09 -21.22
N SER A 96 21.48 0.55 -20.10
CA SER A 96 22.42 1.68 -20.11
C SER A 96 23.60 1.33 -21.04
N TRP A 97 23.98 2.24 -21.93
CA TRP A 97 24.99 1.98 -22.97
C TRP A 97 26.38 1.60 -22.42
N TRP A 98 26.71 2.00 -21.19
CA TRP A 98 28.03 1.80 -20.58
C TRP A 98 28.07 0.71 -19.50
N LYS A 99 27.00 0.51 -18.71
CA LYS A 99 26.96 -0.57 -17.69
C LYS A 99 26.22 -1.83 -18.16
N GLY A 100 25.38 -1.73 -19.18
CA GLY A 100 24.44 -2.79 -19.54
C GLY A 100 23.35 -3.04 -18.50
N GLU A 101 23.02 -2.04 -17.68
CA GLU A 101 22.01 -2.14 -16.61
C GLU A 101 20.64 -1.68 -17.08
N TYR A 102 19.61 -2.33 -16.57
CA TYR A 102 18.22 -1.93 -16.73
C TYR A 102 17.71 -1.36 -15.41
N THR A 103 16.92 -0.29 -15.50
CA THR A 103 16.16 0.25 -14.39
C THR A 103 14.71 -0.17 -14.57
N VAL A 104 14.15 -0.83 -13.56
CA VAL A 104 12.75 -1.29 -13.56
C VAL A 104 12.03 -0.61 -12.43
N THR A 105 10.91 0.04 -12.71
CA THR A 105 10.00 0.54 -11.68
C THR A 105 8.71 -0.27 -11.73
N GLU A 106 8.30 -0.77 -10.58
CA GLU A 106 7.14 -1.63 -10.45
C GLU A 106 6.32 -1.25 -9.21
N ILE A 107 5.00 -1.27 -9.36
CA ILE A 107 4.04 -1.11 -8.27
C ILE A 107 3.53 -2.50 -7.92
N ILE A 108 3.65 -2.89 -6.65
CA ILE A 108 3.46 -4.26 -6.19
C ILE A 108 2.66 -4.30 -4.91
N SER A 109 1.76 -5.27 -4.77
CA SER A 109 1.18 -5.69 -3.50
C SER A 109 1.06 -7.22 -3.44
N ALA A 110 1.17 -7.79 -2.24
CA ALA A 110 1.05 -9.23 -2.01
C ALA A 110 -0.12 -9.55 -1.07
N VAL A 111 -0.79 -10.69 -1.31
CA VAL A 111 -1.89 -11.14 -0.47
C VAL A 111 -1.38 -11.41 0.94
N ASN A 112 -2.09 -10.90 1.96
CA ASN A 112 -1.73 -11.07 3.37
C ASN A 112 -0.31 -10.57 3.69
N SER A 113 0.15 -9.51 3.01
CA SER A 113 1.40 -8.83 3.34
C SER A 113 1.16 -7.33 3.36
N THR A 114 1.75 -6.64 4.33
CA THR A 114 1.72 -5.16 4.35
C THR A 114 2.65 -4.59 3.28
N ALA A 115 2.55 -3.27 3.02
CA ALA A 115 3.50 -2.59 2.14
C ALA A 115 4.94 -2.72 2.67
N GLU A 116 5.13 -2.62 3.99
CA GLU A 116 6.44 -2.76 4.64
C GLU A 116 7.02 -4.16 4.49
N GLU A 117 6.19 -5.20 4.67
CA GLU A 117 6.62 -6.59 4.47
C GLU A 117 6.98 -6.85 3.00
N THR A 118 6.15 -6.37 2.08
CA THR A 118 6.41 -6.48 0.63
C THR A 118 7.69 -5.73 0.25
N ALA A 119 7.88 -4.51 0.77
CA ALA A 119 9.09 -3.72 0.58
C ALA A 119 10.32 -4.43 1.14
N ALA A 120 10.21 -5.07 2.30
CA ALA A 120 11.31 -5.81 2.92
C ALA A 120 11.70 -7.03 2.08
N VAL A 121 10.72 -7.78 1.54
CA VAL A 121 10.98 -8.90 0.62
C VAL A 121 11.72 -8.40 -0.62
N MET A 122 11.23 -7.36 -1.28
CA MET A 122 11.86 -6.79 -2.48
C MET A 122 13.27 -6.28 -2.19
N THR A 123 13.44 -5.51 -1.11
CA THR A 123 14.74 -4.93 -0.71
C THR A 123 15.75 -6.03 -0.35
N SER A 124 15.30 -7.17 0.18
CA SER A 124 16.17 -8.31 0.46
C SER A 124 16.86 -8.87 -0.80
N TRP A 125 16.30 -8.65 -1.99
CA TRP A 125 16.86 -9.16 -3.24
C TRP A 125 18.17 -8.49 -3.63
N ALA A 126 18.41 -7.26 -3.17
CA ALA A 126 19.72 -6.62 -3.30
C ALA A 126 20.84 -7.46 -2.65
N ARG A 127 20.49 -8.32 -1.67
CA ARG A 127 21.44 -9.25 -1.02
C ARG A 127 21.54 -10.61 -1.71
N LYS A 128 20.56 -11.00 -2.53
CA LYS A 128 20.51 -12.32 -3.18
C LYS A 128 21.51 -12.48 -4.32
N ALA A 129 22.20 -11.40 -4.72
CA ALA A 129 23.17 -11.28 -5.81
C ALA A 129 22.63 -11.62 -7.21
N ARG A 130 21.72 -12.60 -7.36
CA ARG A 130 21.12 -13.05 -8.62
C ARG A 130 19.64 -13.41 -8.45
N LEU A 131 18.83 -13.03 -9.43
CA LEU A 131 17.48 -13.52 -9.66
C LEU A 131 17.51 -14.49 -10.85
N PRO A 132 16.84 -15.65 -10.76
CA PRO A 132 16.77 -16.59 -11.86
C PRO A 132 15.98 -16.00 -13.02
N GLY A 133 16.47 -16.19 -14.25
CA GLY A 133 15.74 -15.80 -15.46
C GLY A 133 14.38 -16.49 -15.60
N ALA A 134 13.46 -15.85 -16.32
CA ALA A 134 12.13 -16.40 -16.57
C ALA A 134 12.05 -17.12 -17.92
N PHE A 135 12.48 -16.44 -18.99
CA PHE A 135 12.36 -16.89 -20.38
C PHE A 135 13.64 -16.68 -21.19
N SER A 136 14.47 -15.71 -20.79
CA SER A 136 15.61 -15.23 -21.60
C SER A 136 16.84 -16.15 -21.57
N GLY A 137 16.84 -17.18 -20.73
CA GLY A 137 17.96 -18.11 -20.55
C GLY A 137 19.18 -17.50 -19.83
N THR A 138 19.02 -16.34 -19.19
CA THR A 138 20.05 -15.73 -18.34
C THR A 138 19.46 -15.31 -17.00
N ASP A 139 20.27 -15.45 -15.96
CA ASP A 139 19.99 -14.85 -14.67
C ASP A 139 20.27 -13.34 -14.69
N TRP A 140 19.78 -12.66 -13.66
CA TRP A 140 19.86 -11.22 -13.50
C TRP A 140 20.56 -10.86 -12.19
N ASN A 141 21.70 -10.19 -12.27
CA ASN A 141 22.34 -9.66 -11.07
C ASN A 141 21.58 -8.44 -10.57
N VAL A 142 21.22 -8.43 -9.29
CA VAL A 142 20.57 -7.27 -8.66
C VAL A 142 21.66 -6.34 -8.14
N ARG A 143 21.63 -5.07 -8.58
CA ARG A 143 22.58 -4.04 -8.16
C ARG A 143 22.05 -3.24 -6.98
N SER A 144 20.78 -2.86 -7.05
CA SER A 144 20.09 -2.16 -6.00
C SER A 144 18.59 -2.40 -6.10
N VAL A 145 17.93 -2.33 -4.96
CA VAL A 145 16.47 -2.27 -4.86
C VAL A 145 16.14 -1.18 -3.86
N THR A 146 15.27 -0.26 -4.25
CA THR A 146 14.73 0.78 -3.38
C THR A 146 13.23 0.70 -3.47
N CYS A 147 12.56 0.64 -2.32
CA CYS A 147 11.10 0.54 -2.24
C CYS A 147 10.55 1.66 -1.37
N GLN A 148 9.44 2.24 -1.78
CA GLN A 148 8.70 3.26 -1.04
C GLN A 148 7.23 2.85 -0.97
N PRO A 149 6.64 2.73 0.24
CA PRO A 149 5.20 2.57 0.36
C PRO A 149 4.51 3.75 -0.30
N GLU A 150 3.47 3.51 -1.11
CA GLU A 150 2.66 4.61 -1.61
C GLU A 150 1.80 5.16 -0.47
N PRO A 151 1.68 6.50 -0.32
CA PRO A 151 0.76 7.07 0.63
C PRO A 151 -0.65 6.60 0.28
N LEU A 152 -1.38 6.07 1.26
CA LEU A 152 -2.80 5.79 1.10
C LEU A 152 -3.49 7.13 0.81
N VAL A 153 -3.81 7.39 -0.45
CA VAL A 153 -4.75 8.45 -0.80
C VAL A 153 -6.10 7.93 -0.33
N SER A 154 -6.49 8.31 0.89
CA SER A 154 -7.84 8.11 1.36
C SER A 154 -8.74 8.82 0.34
N PRO A 155 -9.74 8.16 -0.27
CA PRO A 155 -10.70 8.84 -1.11
C PRO A 155 -11.58 9.69 -0.19
N SER A 156 -11.09 10.85 0.25
CA SER A 156 -11.96 11.94 0.66
C SER A 156 -12.60 12.51 -0.61
N GLY A 157 -13.44 11.69 -1.25
CA GLY A 157 -14.48 12.18 -2.13
C GLY A 157 -15.58 12.70 -1.25
N GLU A 158 -15.41 13.93 -0.75
CA GLU A 158 -16.56 14.79 -0.52
C GLU A 158 -17.24 14.96 -1.88
N TYR A 159 -18.30 14.19 -2.11
CA TYR A 159 -19.33 14.60 -3.05
C TYR A 159 -20.12 15.70 -2.34
N GLU A 160 -19.81 16.95 -2.66
CA GLU A 160 -20.74 18.08 -2.48
C GLU A 160 -21.99 17.88 -3.35
#